data_AF-A0A7C3ZB10-F1
#
_entry.id   AF-A0A7C3ZB10-F1
#
_cell.length_a   1.000
_cell.length_b   1.000
_cell.length_c   1.000
_cell.angle_alpha   90.00
_cell.angle_beta   90.00
_cell.angle_gamma   90.00
#
_symmetry.space_group_name_H-M   'P 1'
#
loop_
_entity.id
_entity.type
_entity.pdbx_description
1 polymer ?
#
loop_
_entity_poly.entity_id
_entity_poly.type
_entity_poly.pdbx_seq_one_letter_code
_entity_poly.pdbx_strand_id
1 'polypeptide(L)'
;MKEEIADYFLKFRLKGMQGAFLSQNDTLYASLSFEERLMSLLKAEETYRFNKKITLNLERAKIKNRQARIEDIDYSISRGLEKSVFANMLLNLPINKKNMIITGPTGTGKSFLSQAVALKSVHDGLTARYYRFSKLIEVSTPI
;
A
#
# COMPACT_ATOMS: atom_id res chain seq x y z
N MET A 1 -17.41 25.83 19.32
CA MET A 1 -16.51 26.20 18.21
C MET A 1 -15.55 25.07 17.81
N LYS A 2 -14.66 24.55 18.69
CA LYS A 2 -13.79 23.39 18.33
C LYS A 2 -14.61 22.15 17.90
N GLU A 3 -15.67 21.81 18.61
CA GLU A 3 -16.56 20.68 18.27
C GLU A 3 -17.30 20.89 16.95
N GLU A 4 -17.83 22.09 16.71
CA GLU A 4 -18.53 22.44 15.47
C GLU A 4 -17.61 22.31 14.24
N ILE A 5 -16.36 22.76 14.34
CA ILE A 5 -15.35 22.57 13.28
C ILE A 5 -15.07 21.08 13.05
N ALA A 6 -14.99 20.29 14.14
CA ALA A 6 -14.81 18.85 14.05
C ALA A 6 -15.98 18.14 13.34
N ASP A 7 -17.20 18.59 13.55
CA ASP A 7 -18.40 18.08 12.87
C ASP A 7 -18.40 18.42 11.37
N TYR A 8 -17.97 19.64 11.00
CA TYR A 8 -17.78 19.99 9.59
C TYR A 8 -16.73 19.10 8.91
N PHE A 9 -15.62 18.79 9.58
CA PHE A 9 -14.63 17.84 9.04
C PHE A 9 -15.24 16.46 8.77
N LEU A 10 -16.09 15.95 9.67
CA LEU A 10 -16.81 14.69 9.44
C LEU A 10 -17.77 14.78 8.25
N LYS A 11 -18.56 15.86 8.17
CA LYS A 11 -19.51 16.12 7.08
C LYS A 11 -18.81 16.12 5.71
N PHE A 12 -17.60 16.68 5.62
CA PHE A 12 -16.79 16.69 4.40
C PHE A 12 -15.88 15.47 4.22
N ARG A 13 -15.96 14.48 5.12
CA ARG A 13 -15.14 13.24 5.10
C ARG A 13 -13.63 13.49 5.25
N LEU A 14 -13.26 14.55 5.98
CA LEU A 14 -11.89 14.98 6.27
C LEU A 14 -11.41 14.43 7.63
N LYS A 15 -11.42 13.11 7.76
CA LYS A 15 -11.15 12.44 9.05
C LYS A 15 -9.70 12.61 9.53
N GLY A 16 -8.75 12.75 8.62
CA GLY A 16 -7.35 13.03 8.97
C GLY A 16 -7.18 14.44 9.51
N MET A 17 -7.83 15.43 8.88
CA MET A 17 -7.85 16.81 9.41
C MET A 17 -8.53 16.86 10.78
N GLN A 18 -9.66 16.17 10.95
CA GLN A 18 -10.36 16.12 12.23
C GLN A 18 -9.46 15.58 13.34
N GLY A 19 -8.83 14.43 13.12
CA GLY A 19 -7.93 13.82 14.10
C GLY A 19 -6.78 14.75 14.44
N ALA A 20 -6.12 15.34 13.43
CA ALA A 20 -5.04 16.28 13.64
C ALA A 20 -5.50 17.54 14.40
N PHE A 21 -6.64 18.11 14.03
CA PHE A 21 -7.23 19.30 14.67
C PHE A 21 -7.54 19.06 16.15
N LEU A 22 -8.14 17.92 16.48
CA LEU A 22 -8.44 17.53 17.86
C LEU A 22 -7.17 17.23 18.67
N SER A 23 -6.09 16.81 18.01
CA SER A 23 -4.80 16.50 18.64
C SER A 23 -3.92 17.74 18.87
N GLN A 24 -4.28 18.90 18.34
CA GLN A 24 -3.50 20.13 18.54
C GLN A 24 -3.66 20.63 19.97
N ASN A 25 -2.63 20.43 20.79
CA ASN A 25 -2.50 21.07 22.10
C ASN A 25 -2.00 22.51 21.93
N ASP A 26 -2.62 23.46 22.63
CA ASP A 26 -2.46 24.89 22.38
C ASP A 26 -1.00 25.40 22.56
N THR A 27 -0.15 24.71 23.34
CA THR A 27 1.21 25.15 23.69
C THR A 27 2.25 25.02 22.56
N LEU A 28 2.19 23.95 21.75
CA LEU A 28 3.14 23.72 20.65
C LEU A 28 2.75 24.45 19.36
N TYR A 29 1.46 24.72 19.21
CA TYR A 29 0.92 25.35 18.01
C TYR A 29 0.85 26.87 18.13
N ALA A 30 0.88 27.44 19.34
CA ALA A 30 0.84 28.89 19.59
C ALA A 30 1.90 29.69 18.79
N SER A 31 3.06 29.10 18.51
CA SER A 31 4.14 29.71 17.74
C SER A 31 4.01 29.58 16.22
N LEU A 32 3.10 28.71 15.74
CA LEU A 32 2.87 28.48 14.31
C LEU A 32 1.85 29.46 13.75
N SER A 33 2.17 30.01 12.58
CA SER A 33 1.25 30.81 11.78
C SER A 33 0.00 30.00 11.39
N PHE A 34 -1.07 30.71 11.04
CA PHE A 34 -2.29 30.07 10.55
C PHE A 34 -2.02 29.17 9.33
N GLU A 35 -1.16 29.61 8.42
CA GLU A 35 -0.81 28.89 7.19
C GLU A 35 -0.09 27.57 7.49
N GLU A 36 0.86 27.57 8.44
CA GLU A 36 1.56 26.37 8.87
C GLU A 36 0.62 25.36 9.54
N ARG A 37 -0.30 25.85 10.37
CA ARG A 37 -1.33 25.02 11.00
C ARG A 37 -2.24 24.39 9.94
N LEU A 38 -2.71 25.19 8.98
CA LEU A 38 -3.55 24.71 7.89
C LEU A 38 -2.82 23.67 7.03
N MET A 39 -1.56 23.93 6.67
CA MET A 39 -0.72 23.01 5.93
C MET A 39 -0.54 21.68 6.69
N SER A 40 -0.33 21.73 8.01
CA SER A 40 -0.23 20.54 8.86
C SER A 40 -1.51 19.70 8.82
N LEU A 41 -2.68 20.34 8.90
CA LEU A 41 -3.97 19.65 8.77
C LEU A 41 -4.13 19.01 7.38
N LEU A 42 -3.75 19.71 6.31
CA LEU A 42 -3.86 19.18 4.94
C LEU A 42 -2.95 17.95 4.75
N LYS A 43 -1.72 18.01 5.25
CA LYS A 43 -0.79 16.85 5.24
C LYS A 43 -1.33 15.67 6.03
N ALA A 44 -1.98 15.91 7.16
CA ALA A 44 -2.61 14.86 7.95
C ALA A 44 -3.74 14.16 7.16
N GLU A 45 -4.54 14.92 6.40
CA GLU A 45 -5.58 14.37 5.55
C GLU A 45 -5.03 13.55 4.38
N GLU A 46 -4.01 14.07 3.69
CA GLU A 46 -3.33 13.35 2.62
C GLU A 46 -2.80 12.00 3.13
N THR A 47 -2.10 12.03 4.26
CA THR A 47 -1.55 10.84 4.92
C THR A 47 -2.68 9.87 5.33
N TYR A 48 -3.77 10.37 5.91
CA TYR A 48 -4.91 9.55 6.29
C TYR A 48 -5.54 8.85 5.07
N ARG A 49 -5.75 9.58 3.97
CA ARG A 49 -6.31 9.02 2.73
C ARG A 49 -5.39 8.00 2.10
N PHE A 50 -4.10 8.29 2.07
CA PHE A 50 -3.08 7.37 1.55
C PHE A 50 -3.05 6.07 2.36
N ASN A 51 -2.99 6.16 3.69
CA ASN A 51 -3.01 5.00 4.57
C ASN A 51 -4.29 4.18 4.42
N LYS A 52 -5.45 4.84 4.38
CA LYS A 52 -6.74 4.18 4.15
C LYS A 52 -6.78 3.44 2.81
N LYS A 53 -6.23 4.04 1.75
CA LYS A 53 -6.10 3.41 0.43
C LYS A 53 -5.22 2.16 0.49
N ILE A 54 -4.06 2.25 1.15
CA ILE A 54 -3.17 1.09 1.36
C ILE A 54 -3.91 -0.01 2.11
N THR A 55 -4.55 0.29 3.23
CA THR A 55 -5.28 -0.72 4.03
C THR A 55 -6.34 -1.43 3.18
N LEU A 56 -7.15 -0.67 2.43
CA LEU A 56 -8.18 -1.24 1.56
C LEU A 56 -7.58 -2.09 0.43
N ASN A 57 -6.49 -1.64 -0.17
CA ASN A 57 -5.81 -2.38 -1.23
C ASN A 57 -5.17 -3.67 -0.70
N LEU A 58 -4.61 -3.66 0.51
CA LEU A 58 -4.05 -4.86 1.15
C LEU A 58 -5.13 -5.92 1.38
N GLU A 59 -6.30 -5.51 1.89
CA GLU A 59 -7.44 -6.42 2.08
C GLU A 59 -7.92 -7.01 0.74
N ARG A 60 -8.00 -6.17 -0.30
CA ARG A 60 -8.40 -6.61 -1.65
C ARG A 60 -7.35 -7.48 -2.34
N ALA A 61 -6.08 -7.33 -1.98
CA ALA A 61 -5.00 -8.07 -2.60
C ALA A 61 -4.99 -9.56 -2.24
N LYS A 62 -5.68 -9.97 -1.17
CA LYS A 62 -5.79 -11.37 -0.71
C LYS A 62 -4.43 -12.06 -0.50
N ILE A 63 -3.44 -11.29 -0.06
CA ILE A 63 -2.07 -11.75 0.23
C ILE A 63 -2.11 -12.56 1.53
N LYS A 64 -1.55 -13.77 1.52
CA LYS A 64 -1.56 -14.67 2.69
C LYS A 64 -0.41 -14.38 3.65
N ASN A 65 0.79 -14.21 3.12
CA ASN A 65 1.98 -13.88 3.88
C ASN A 65 2.21 -12.36 3.84
N ARG A 66 1.80 -11.65 4.90
CA ARG A 66 1.96 -10.19 5.04
C ARG A 66 3.38 -9.76 5.41
N GLN A 67 4.26 -10.71 5.71
CA GLN A 67 5.67 -10.47 6.03
C GLN A 67 6.59 -10.72 4.83
N ALA A 68 6.05 -11.09 3.66
CA ALA A 68 6.87 -11.28 2.48
C ALA A 68 7.42 -9.94 1.99
N ARG A 69 8.68 -9.64 2.31
CA ARG A 69 9.34 -8.42 1.88
C ARG A 69 10.22 -8.65 0.67
N ILE A 70 10.42 -7.60 -0.11
CA ILE A 70 11.33 -7.65 -1.28
C ILE A 70 12.78 -7.77 -0.81
N GLU A 71 13.10 -7.18 0.34
CA GLU A 71 14.43 -7.25 0.95
C GLU A 71 14.84 -8.68 1.32
N ASP A 72 13.86 -9.53 1.64
CA ASP A 72 14.04 -10.93 2.06
C ASP A 72 14.08 -11.91 0.87
N ILE A 73 14.08 -11.41 -0.37
CA ILE A 73 14.16 -12.26 -1.56
C ILE A 73 15.58 -12.83 -1.68
N ASP A 74 15.68 -14.15 -1.69
CA ASP A 74 16.91 -14.85 -2.04
C ASP A 74 17.20 -14.73 -3.55
N TYR A 75 18.36 -14.13 -3.88
CA TYR A 75 18.91 -13.96 -5.24
C TYR A 75 20.08 -14.92 -5.52
N SER A 76 20.20 -16.02 -4.77
CA SER A 76 21.23 -17.03 -4.98
C SER A 76 21.22 -17.57 -6.43
N ILE A 77 22.42 -17.93 -6.93
CA ILE A 77 22.65 -18.36 -8.31
C ILE A 77 21.79 -19.56 -8.69
N SER A 78 21.49 -20.46 -7.74
CA SER A 78 20.62 -21.63 -7.93
C SER A 78 19.19 -21.27 -8.32
N ARG A 79 18.76 -20.04 -8.06
CA ARG A 79 17.42 -19.52 -8.40
C ARG A 79 17.35 -18.90 -9.79
N GLY A 80 18.50 -18.58 -10.40
CA GLY A 80 18.57 -17.92 -11.70
C GLY A 80 17.91 -16.54 -11.76
N LEU A 81 17.70 -15.88 -10.61
CA LEU A 81 17.04 -14.58 -10.53
C LEU A 81 18.08 -13.47 -10.47
N GLU A 82 18.24 -12.73 -11.56
CA GLU A 82 19.15 -11.60 -11.60
C GLU A 82 18.54 -10.37 -10.89
N LYS A 83 19.21 -9.89 -9.84
CA LYS A 83 18.72 -8.78 -8.99
C LYS A 83 18.48 -7.50 -9.78
N SER A 84 19.35 -7.19 -10.75
CA SER A 84 19.26 -6.03 -11.64
C SER A 84 17.98 -6.05 -12.48
N VAL A 85 17.68 -7.18 -13.11
CA VAL A 85 16.49 -7.39 -13.95
C VAL A 85 15.23 -7.29 -13.10
N PHE A 86 15.22 -7.93 -11.93
CA PHE A 86 14.07 -7.89 -11.03
C PHE A 86 13.81 -6.48 -10.48
N ALA A 87 14.85 -5.75 -10.09
CA ALA A 87 14.72 -4.36 -9.66
C ALA A 87 14.18 -3.45 -10.77
N ASN A 88 14.68 -3.59 -12.00
CA ASN A 88 14.17 -2.86 -13.16
C ASN A 88 12.70 -3.20 -13.43
N MET A 89 12.30 -4.47 -13.29
CA MET A 89 10.90 -4.87 -13.43
C MET A 89 10.02 -4.18 -12.39
N LEU A 90 10.45 -4.16 -11.11
CA LEU A 90 9.71 -3.52 -10.02
C LEU A 90 9.49 -2.02 -10.26
N LEU A 91 10.53 -1.31 -10.69
CA LEU A 91 10.46 0.12 -11.01
C LEU A 91 9.43 0.42 -12.12
N ASN A 92 9.23 -0.52 -13.03
CA ASN A 92 8.33 -0.36 -14.17
C ASN A 92 6.89 -0.85 -13.92
N LEU A 93 6.57 -1.39 -12.73
CA LEU A 93 5.22 -1.86 -12.37
C LEU A 93 4.14 -0.76 -12.42
N PRO A 94 4.36 0.47 -11.91
CA PRO A 94 3.35 1.53 -11.91
C PRO A 94 2.86 1.88 -13.32
N ILE A 95 3.78 1.85 -14.28
CA ILE A 95 3.58 2.29 -15.66
C ILE A 95 2.83 1.22 -16.45
N ASN A 96 3.25 -0.05 -16.27
CA ASN A 96 2.85 -1.11 -17.19
C ASN A 96 1.62 -1.92 -16.73
N LYS A 97 1.18 -1.81 -15.47
CA LYS A 97 0.01 -2.54 -14.92
C LYS A 97 -0.12 -3.99 -15.42
N LYS A 98 0.98 -4.76 -15.37
CA LYS A 98 1.06 -6.11 -15.94
C LYS A 98 0.67 -7.20 -14.95
N ASN A 99 0.08 -8.27 -15.48
CA ASN A 99 -0.06 -9.53 -14.76
C ASN A 99 1.29 -10.25 -14.70
N MET A 100 1.68 -10.71 -13.50
CA MET A 100 2.90 -11.50 -13.31
C MET A 100 2.54 -12.95 -13.04
N ILE A 101 3.06 -13.86 -13.87
CA ILE A 101 2.93 -15.30 -13.69
C ILE A 101 4.31 -15.84 -13.32
N ILE A 102 4.41 -16.55 -12.19
CA ILE A 102 5.66 -17.16 -11.73
C ILE A 102 5.53 -18.68 -11.80
N THR A 103 6.37 -19.32 -12.60
CA THR A 103 6.43 -20.77 -12.80
C THR A 103 7.75 -21.35 -12.27
N GLY A 104 7.79 -22.67 -12.07
CA GLY A 104 9.01 -23.39 -11.64
C GLY A 104 8.76 -24.48 -10.57
N PRO A 105 9.80 -25.26 -10.20
CA PRO A 105 9.70 -26.41 -9.30
C PRO A 105 9.13 -26.06 -7.91
N THR A 106 8.47 -26.98 -7.21
CA THR A 106 7.96 -26.73 -5.84
C THR A 106 9.09 -26.38 -4.88
N GLY A 107 8.79 -25.67 -3.78
CA GLY A 107 9.79 -25.31 -2.77
C GLY A 107 10.71 -24.12 -3.11
N THR A 108 10.75 -23.63 -4.36
CA THR A 108 11.65 -22.53 -4.77
C THR A 108 11.23 -21.12 -4.32
N GLY A 109 10.19 -20.99 -3.49
CA GLY A 109 9.74 -19.70 -2.95
C GLY A 109 8.99 -18.76 -3.91
N LYS A 110 8.43 -19.27 -5.02
CA LYS A 110 7.58 -18.48 -5.97
C LYS A 110 6.39 -17.80 -5.30
N SER A 111 5.76 -18.49 -4.35
CA SER A 111 4.67 -17.92 -3.55
C SER A 111 5.17 -16.76 -2.69
N PHE A 112 6.40 -16.82 -2.18
CA PHE A 112 6.99 -15.73 -1.43
C PHE A 112 7.26 -14.54 -2.35
N LEU A 113 7.91 -14.78 -3.49
CA LEU A 113 8.26 -13.75 -4.48
C LEU A 113 7.02 -12.99 -4.97
N SER A 114 5.98 -13.71 -5.40
CA SER A 114 4.73 -13.08 -5.87
C SER A 114 4.05 -12.23 -4.80
N GLN A 115 4.05 -12.69 -3.55
CA GLN A 115 3.45 -11.95 -2.44
C GLN A 115 4.28 -10.73 -2.05
N ALA A 116 5.62 -10.82 -2.09
CA ALA A 116 6.50 -9.69 -1.84
C ALA A 116 6.32 -8.57 -2.87
N VAL A 117 6.25 -8.93 -4.16
CA VAL A 117 5.96 -7.98 -5.25
C VAL A 117 4.60 -7.32 -5.04
N ALA A 118 3.57 -8.10 -4.72
CA ALA A 118 2.23 -7.57 -4.49
C ALA A 118 2.17 -6.64 -3.27
N LEU A 119 2.85 -6.99 -2.16
CA LEU A 119 2.91 -6.14 -0.97
C LEU A 119 3.59 -4.82 -1.26
N LYS A 120 4.78 -4.83 -1.89
CA LYS A 120 5.48 -3.61 -2.29
C LYS A 120 4.59 -2.73 -3.16
N SER A 121 3.96 -3.31 -4.17
CA SER A 121 3.06 -2.58 -5.07
C SER A 121 1.94 -1.86 -4.31
N VAL A 122 1.34 -2.54 -3.32
CA VAL A 122 0.29 -1.93 -2.50
C VAL A 122 0.84 -0.81 -1.62
N HIS A 123 2.02 -0.99 -1.02
CA HIS A 123 2.69 0.06 -0.24
C HIS A 123 3.08 1.27 -1.08
N ASP A 124 3.38 1.07 -2.37
CA ASP A 124 3.63 2.13 -3.34
C ASP A 124 2.33 2.79 -3.86
N GLY A 125 1.17 2.44 -3.26
CA GLY A 125 -0.12 3.03 -3.59
C GLY A 125 -0.80 2.44 -4.83
N LEU A 126 -0.25 1.35 -5.40
CA LEU A 126 -0.86 0.62 -6.50
C LEU A 126 -1.92 -0.37 -5.99
N THR A 127 -2.74 -0.86 -6.91
CA THR A 127 -3.64 -1.99 -6.67
C THR A 127 -2.97 -3.27 -7.13
N ALA A 128 -2.91 -4.29 -6.27
CA ALA A 128 -2.42 -5.62 -6.61
C ALA A 128 -3.41 -6.69 -6.17
N ARG A 129 -3.36 -7.87 -6.80
CA ARG A 129 -4.15 -9.03 -6.38
C ARG A 129 -3.39 -10.32 -6.58
N TYR A 130 -3.33 -11.12 -5.51
CA TYR A 130 -2.66 -12.41 -5.50
C TYR A 130 -3.67 -13.54 -5.77
N TYR A 131 -3.28 -14.44 -6.66
CA TYR A 131 -4.01 -15.68 -6.96
C TYR A 131 -3.05 -16.86 -6.95
N ARG A 132 -3.51 -17.99 -6.38
CA ARG A 132 -2.94 -19.30 -6.71
C ARG A 132 -3.52 -19.74 -8.05
N PHE A 133 -2.70 -20.33 -8.90
CA PHE A 133 -3.11 -20.70 -10.26
C PHE A 133 -4.37 -21.59 -10.29
N SER A 134 -4.44 -22.62 -9.42
CA SER A 134 -5.64 -23.48 -9.30
C SER A 134 -6.92 -22.68 -9.04
N LYS A 135 -6.85 -21.71 -8.12
CA LYS A 135 -7.98 -20.83 -7.77
C LYS A 135 -8.25 -19.75 -8.82
N LEU A 136 -7.27 -19.42 -9.66
CA LEU A 136 -7.47 -18.50 -10.78
C LEU A 136 -8.31 -19.16 -11.87
N ILE A 137 -8.03 -20.43 -12.19
CA ILE A 137 -8.79 -21.20 -13.18
C ILE A 137 -10.27 -21.27 -12.79
N GLU A 138 -10.58 -21.68 -11.56
CA GLU A 138 -11.95 -21.76 -11.03
C GLU A 138 -12.73 -20.45 -11.12
N VAL A 139 -12.07 -19.31 -10.95
CA VAL A 139 -12.70 -17.98 -10.98
C VAL A 139 -12.79 -17.44 -12.42
N SER A 140 -12.02 -18.00 -13.36
CA SER A 140 -11.96 -17.57 -14.75
C SER A 140 -12.82 -18.41 -15.70
N THR A 141 -13.24 -19.61 -15.29
CA THR A 141 -14.18 -20.43 -16.05
C THR A 141 -15.57 -19.79 -15.97
N PRO A 142 -16.16 -19.34 -17.09
CA PRO A 142 -17.56 -18.97 -17.11
C PRO A 142 -18.40 -20.23 -16.84
N ILE A 143 -19.48 -20.07 -16.07
CA ILE A 143 -20.53 -21.08 -15.93
C ILE A 143 -21.24 -21.23 -17.28
#